data_AF-A0A4Y9TAN5-F1
#
_entry.id   AF-A0A4Y9TAN5-F1
#
_cell.length_a   1.000
_cell.length_b   1.000
_cell.length_c   1.000
_cell.angle_alpha   90.00
_cell.angle_beta   90.00
_cell.angle_gamma   90.00
#
_symmetry.space_group_name_H-M   'P 1'
#
loop_
_entity.id
_entity.type
_entity.pdbx_description
1 polymer ?
#
loop_
_entity_poly.entity_id
_entity_poly.type
_entity_poly.pdbx_seq_one_letter_code
_entity_poly.pdbx_strand_id
1 'polypeptide(L)'
;PAQGLDALTLATRRALLAADVDGQAILGMGVSGQQHGLVLLDDQGRVLRPAKLWCDTETTEENDRLLRHLGGERGSLERLGVVIAPGYTVSKLLWTREQHPEIFSRIAHVLLPHDYLNYWLTGRSCSEYGDASGTGYFNVRTRQWDLQLLRDIDPSGRLQAALPELIDAHAAVGTVLPGIAEHLGINPRARVSSGGGDNMMGAIGTGNIKPGAITMSLGSSGTVYA
;
A
#
# COMPACT_ATOMS: atom_id res chain seq x y z
N PRO A 1 11.48 5.93 -1.60
CA PRO A 1 10.23 6.59 -2.05
C PRO A 1 10.43 7.78 -3.00
N ALA A 2 11.42 8.67 -2.76
CA ALA A 2 11.70 9.83 -3.63
C ALA A 2 11.89 9.46 -5.12
N GLN A 3 12.70 8.45 -5.43
CA GLN A 3 12.89 7.95 -6.81
C GLN A 3 11.58 7.51 -7.48
N GLY A 4 10.61 7.00 -6.71
CA GLY A 4 9.29 6.65 -7.22
C GLY A 4 8.46 7.87 -7.63
N LEU A 5 8.59 8.98 -6.89
CA LEU A 5 7.95 10.25 -7.25
C LEU A 5 8.58 10.85 -8.51
N ASP A 6 9.91 10.83 -8.61
CA ASP A 6 10.62 11.30 -9.81
C ASP A 6 10.20 10.50 -11.05
N ALA A 7 10.10 9.18 -10.91
CA ALA A 7 9.64 8.28 -11.97
C ALA A 7 8.18 8.54 -12.35
N LEU A 8 7.28 8.73 -11.38
CA LEU A 8 5.87 9.08 -11.61
C LEU A 8 5.75 10.39 -12.41
N THR A 9 6.45 11.44 -11.98
CA THR A 9 6.46 12.74 -12.66
C THR A 9 6.97 12.61 -14.09
N LEU A 10 8.10 11.94 -14.27
CA LEU A 10 8.71 11.75 -15.58
C LEU A 10 7.80 10.94 -16.52
N ALA A 11 7.22 9.85 -16.02
CA ALA A 11 6.32 8.99 -16.79
C ALA A 11 5.04 9.74 -17.20
N THR A 12 4.44 10.50 -16.28
CA THR A 12 3.24 11.29 -16.55
C THR A 12 3.48 12.31 -17.66
N ARG A 13 4.56 13.10 -17.55
CA ARG A 13 4.91 14.10 -18.59
C ARG A 13 5.19 13.45 -19.93
N ARG A 14 5.92 12.33 -19.96
CA ARG A 14 6.21 11.59 -21.20
C ARG A 14 4.94 11.02 -21.83
N ALA A 15 4.00 10.51 -21.03
CA ALA A 15 2.74 9.98 -21.53
C ALA A 15 1.88 11.08 -22.18
N LEU A 16 1.77 12.25 -21.55
CA LEU A 16 1.05 13.40 -22.11
C LEU A 16 1.66 13.85 -23.45
N LEU A 17 2.99 13.98 -23.50
CA LEU A 17 3.71 14.36 -24.72
C LEU A 17 3.52 13.32 -25.84
N ALA A 18 3.63 12.03 -25.52
CA ALA A 18 3.49 10.97 -26.50
C ALA A 18 2.06 10.84 -27.04
N ALA A 19 1.06 11.13 -26.20
CA ALA A 19 -0.35 11.10 -26.57
C ALA A 19 -0.82 12.39 -27.29
N ASP A 20 -0.02 13.46 -27.26
CA ASP A 20 -0.39 14.80 -27.72
C ASP A 20 -1.72 15.30 -27.09
N VAL A 21 -1.85 15.08 -25.77
CA VAL A 21 -3.03 15.46 -24.99
C VAL A 21 -2.67 16.59 -24.03
N ASP A 22 -3.47 17.66 -24.04
CA ASP A 22 -3.41 18.68 -22.99
C ASP A 22 -3.76 18.05 -21.64
N GLY A 23 -2.86 18.18 -20.66
CA GLY A 23 -3.07 17.65 -19.32
C GLY A 23 -4.31 18.19 -18.61
N GLN A 24 -4.86 19.33 -19.04
CA GLN A 24 -6.16 19.83 -18.58
C GLN A 24 -7.34 18.91 -18.94
N ALA A 25 -7.19 18.07 -19.96
CA ALA A 25 -8.18 17.06 -20.34
C ALA A 25 -8.19 15.83 -19.43
N ILE A 26 -7.18 15.65 -18.56
CA ILE A 26 -7.11 14.51 -17.64
C ILE A 26 -8.12 14.69 -16.51
N LEU A 27 -9.18 13.87 -16.51
CA LEU A 27 -10.24 13.93 -15.50
C LEU A 27 -9.96 13.06 -14.27
N GLY A 28 -9.03 12.11 -14.37
CA GLY A 28 -8.63 11.29 -13.24
C GLY A 28 -7.40 10.43 -13.51
N MET A 29 -6.87 9.87 -12.43
CA MET A 29 -5.70 9.00 -12.42
C MET A 29 -5.87 7.89 -11.39
N GLY A 30 -5.24 6.75 -11.65
CA GLY A 30 -5.15 5.64 -10.72
C GLY A 30 -3.71 5.15 -10.62
N VAL A 31 -3.33 4.72 -9.42
CA VAL A 31 -1.99 4.22 -9.15
C VAL A 31 -2.05 2.74 -8.82
N SER A 32 -1.28 1.94 -9.56
CA SER A 32 -0.97 0.57 -9.21
C SER A 32 0.44 0.51 -8.62
N GLY A 33 0.66 -0.28 -7.57
CA GLY A 33 1.99 -0.44 -6.97
C GLY A 33 2.25 -1.86 -6.50
N GLN A 34 3.52 -2.18 -6.32
CA GLN A 34 3.91 -3.45 -5.69
C GLN A 34 3.31 -3.54 -4.27
N GLN A 35 2.88 -4.74 -3.91
CA GLN A 35 2.25 -4.99 -2.61
C GLN A 35 3.27 -5.07 -1.46
N HIS A 36 2.78 -5.18 -0.22
CA HIS A 36 3.52 -5.49 1.01
C HIS A 36 4.63 -4.51 1.46
N GLY A 37 5.08 -3.59 0.60
CA GLY A 37 6.15 -2.64 0.91
C GLY A 37 5.80 -1.76 2.12
N LEU A 38 6.78 -1.43 2.96
CA LEU A 38 6.56 -0.55 4.10
C LEU A 38 7.15 0.84 3.84
N VAL A 39 6.29 1.86 3.77
CA VAL A 39 6.67 3.28 3.78
C VAL A 39 6.20 3.91 5.09
N LEU A 40 7.11 4.58 5.79
CA LEU A 40 6.85 5.23 7.07
C LEU A 40 7.07 6.73 6.93
N LEU A 41 6.07 7.52 7.34
CA LEU A 41 6.15 8.98 7.35
C LEU A 41 6.06 9.52 8.77
N ASP A 42 6.70 10.67 9.02
CA ASP A 42 6.43 11.49 10.20
C ASP A 42 5.20 12.38 10.03
N ASP A 43 4.90 13.15 11.08
CA ASP A 43 3.77 14.07 11.18
C ASP A 43 3.81 15.21 10.14
N GLN A 44 4.97 15.44 9.53
CA GLN A 44 5.18 16.40 8.45
C GLN A 44 5.12 15.73 7.07
N GLY A 45 4.72 14.46 7.00
CA GLY A 45 4.64 13.68 5.76
C GLY A 45 6.01 13.30 5.19
N ARG A 46 7.09 13.43 5.97
CA ARG A 46 8.46 13.14 5.49
C ARG A 46 8.78 11.68 5.71
N VAL A 47 9.40 11.08 4.70
CA VAL A 47 9.86 9.69 4.74
C VAL A 47 10.91 9.51 5.84
N LEU A 48 10.64 8.60 6.77
CA LEU A 48 11.50 8.34 7.92
C LEU A 48 12.71 7.47 7.60
N ARG A 49 12.57 6.54 6.64
CA ARG A 49 13.64 5.64 6.18
C ARG A 49 13.33 5.07 4.79
N PRO A 50 14.32 4.51 4.07
CA PRO A 50 14.07 3.77 2.84
C PRO A 50 12.99 2.69 3.03
N ALA A 51 12.15 2.49 2.02
CA ALA A 51 11.05 1.52 2.10
C ALA A 51 11.60 0.08 2.15
N LYS A 52 11.07 -0.77 3.04
CA LYS A 52 11.34 -2.22 3.01
C LYS A 52 10.40 -2.85 1.99
N LEU A 53 10.93 -3.36 0.88
CA LEU A 53 10.14 -3.84 -0.26
C LEU A 53 9.54 -5.24 0.00
N TRP A 54 8.71 -5.75 -0.90
CA TRP A 54 8.06 -7.07 -0.76
C TRP A 54 9.07 -8.22 -0.73
N CYS A 55 10.18 -8.10 -1.46
CA CYS A 55 11.23 -9.11 -1.54
C CYS A 55 12.24 -9.05 -0.38
N ASP A 56 12.03 -8.17 0.60
CA ASP A 56 12.89 -8.03 1.78
C ASP A 56 12.60 -9.14 2.80
N THR A 57 13.58 -10.03 3.01
CA THR A 57 13.48 -11.19 3.90
C THR A 57 14.22 -10.99 5.24
N GLU A 58 14.74 -9.80 5.53
CA GLU A 58 15.45 -9.53 6.79
C GLU A 58 14.54 -9.70 8.02
N THR A 59 13.23 -9.68 7.80
CA THR A 59 12.20 -9.75 8.85
C THR A 59 11.67 -11.16 9.13
N THR A 60 12.43 -12.18 8.73
CA THR A 60 12.02 -13.60 8.87
C THR A 60 11.84 -13.98 10.35
N GLU A 61 12.75 -13.57 11.23
CA GLU A 61 12.67 -13.90 12.65
C GLU A 61 11.47 -13.23 13.34
N GLU A 62 11.15 -11.98 12.97
CA GLU A 62 9.95 -11.28 13.42
C GLU A 62 8.68 -11.95 12.91
N ASN A 63 8.65 -12.35 11.64
CA ASN A 63 7.52 -13.08 11.07
C ASN A 63 7.27 -14.39 11.83
N ASP A 64 8.31 -15.18 12.08
CA ASP A 64 8.18 -16.46 12.79
C ASP A 64 7.66 -16.27 14.22
N ARG A 65 8.10 -15.22 14.91
CA ARG A 65 7.59 -14.86 16.24
C ARG A 65 6.11 -14.46 16.18
N LEU A 66 5.72 -13.61 15.23
CA LEU A 66 4.33 -13.21 15.02
C LEU A 66 3.45 -14.40 14.63
N LEU A 67 3.93 -15.28 13.76
CA LEU A 67 3.19 -16.45 13.32
C LEU A 67 2.94 -17.40 14.49
N ARG A 68 3.94 -17.64 15.35
CA ARG A 68 3.76 -18.38 16.60
C ARG A 68 2.76 -17.70 17.54
N HIS A 69 2.85 -16.39 17.71
CA HIS A 69 1.90 -15.59 18.51
C HIS A 69 0.47 -15.71 18.00
N LEU A 70 0.27 -15.78 16.68
CA LEU A 70 -1.02 -15.97 16.04
C LEU A 70 -1.57 -17.40 16.14
N GLY A 71 -0.81 -18.36 16.70
CA GLY A 71 -1.21 -19.78 16.76
C GLY A 71 -0.79 -20.58 15.53
N GLY A 72 0.30 -20.19 14.87
CA GLY A 72 0.80 -20.80 13.64
C GLY A 72 -0.02 -20.38 12.41
N GLU A 73 0.20 -21.09 11.29
CA GLU A 73 -0.50 -20.83 10.02
C GLU A 73 -2.02 -20.88 10.17
N ARG A 74 -2.52 -21.89 10.90
CA ARG A 74 -3.94 -22.08 11.15
C ARG A 74 -4.54 -20.89 11.90
N GLY A 75 -3.90 -20.45 12.99
CA GLY A 75 -4.42 -19.33 13.76
C GLY A 75 -4.32 -18.00 12.99
N SER A 76 -3.27 -17.81 12.17
CA SER A 76 -3.19 -16.68 11.23
C SER A 76 -4.35 -16.67 10.23
N LEU A 77 -4.67 -17.82 9.62
CA LEU A 77 -5.80 -17.97 8.70
C LEU A 77 -7.16 -17.76 9.37
N GLU A 78 -7.32 -18.22 10.61
CA GLU A 78 -8.55 -18.03 11.38
C GLU A 78 -8.76 -16.55 11.73
N ARG A 79 -7.69 -15.87 12.17
CA ARG A 79 -7.75 -14.47 12.65
C ARG A 79 -7.73 -13.43 11.54
N LEU A 80 -6.89 -13.59 10.52
CA LEU A 80 -6.68 -12.61 9.45
C LEU A 80 -7.27 -13.04 8.11
N GLY A 81 -7.47 -14.36 7.92
CA GLY A 81 -7.84 -14.94 6.62
C GLY A 81 -6.68 -15.08 5.65
N VAL A 82 -5.45 -14.87 6.12
CA VAL A 82 -4.20 -15.08 5.37
C VAL A 82 -3.13 -15.64 6.32
N VAL A 83 -2.20 -16.43 5.80
CA VAL A 83 -0.97 -16.81 6.52
C VAL A 83 0.05 -15.70 6.30
N ILE A 84 0.49 -15.05 7.38
CA ILE A 84 1.57 -14.06 7.26
C ILE A 84 2.88 -14.76 6.86
N ALA A 85 3.64 -14.10 6.00
CA ALA A 85 4.92 -14.61 5.50
C ALA A 85 6.00 -13.51 5.58
N PRO A 86 7.30 -13.88 5.60
CA PRO A 86 8.37 -12.91 5.46
C PRO A 86 8.13 -12.03 4.23
N GLY A 87 8.34 -10.73 4.38
CA GLY A 87 8.03 -9.75 3.34
C GLY A 87 6.65 -9.09 3.48
N TYR A 88 5.76 -9.58 4.35
CA TYR A 88 4.52 -8.87 4.71
C TYR A 88 4.82 -7.63 5.56
N THR A 89 3.89 -6.66 5.58
CA THR A 89 4.11 -5.37 6.25
C THR A 89 4.23 -5.50 7.77
N VAL A 90 3.48 -6.41 8.38
CA VAL A 90 3.43 -6.62 9.84
C VAL A 90 4.78 -7.00 10.45
N SER A 91 5.56 -7.88 9.80
CA SER A 91 6.90 -8.26 10.28
C SER A 91 7.87 -7.10 10.17
N LYS A 92 7.73 -6.23 9.16
CA LYS A 92 8.52 -5.01 8.98
C LYS A 92 8.24 -3.96 10.05
N LEU A 93 6.99 -3.87 10.52
CA LEU A 93 6.65 -2.99 11.65
C LEU A 93 7.32 -3.48 12.93
N LEU A 94 7.22 -4.77 13.23
CA LEU A 94 7.88 -5.38 14.39
C LEU A 94 9.41 -5.20 14.33
N TRP A 95 10.00 -5.46 13.16
CA TRP A 95 11.44 -5.28 12.93
C TRP A 95 11.85 -3.82 13.11
N THR A 96 11.08 -2.87 12.57
CA THR A 96 11.39 -1.44 12.72
C THR A 96 11.32 -1.01 14.19
N ARG A 97 10.35 -1.52 14.96
CA ARG A 97 10.25 -1.26 16.40
C ARG A 97 11.52 -1.70 17.14
N GLU A 98 12.03 -2.87 16.81
CA GLU A 98 13.16 -3.51 17.53
C GLU A 98 14.51 -2.96 17.07
N GLN A 99 14.71 -2.78 15.77
CA GLN A 99 15.99 -2.36 15.20
C GLN A 99 16.14 -0.83 15.10
N HIS A 100 15.02 -0.10 15.05
CA HIS A 100 15.01 1.35 14.86
C HIS A 100 13.96 2.06 15.75
N PRO A 101 14.05 1.94 17.08
CA PRO A 101 13.06 2.50 18.01
C PRO A 101 12.88 4.02 17.87
N GLU A 102 13.94 4.76 17.55
CA GLU A 102 13.88 6.22 17.32
C GLU A 102 13.14 6.61 16.03
N ILE A 103 13.17 5.73 15.01
CA ILE A 103 12.35 5.92 13.81
C ILE A 103 10.90 5.54 14.15
N PHE A 104 10.71 4.44 14.87
CA PHE A 104 9.39 3.96 15.26
C PHE A 104 8.61 4.99 16.07
N SER A 105 9.28 5.68 17.00
CA SER A 105 8.68 6.73 17.85
C SER A 105 8.21 7.96 17.07
N ARG A 106 8.62 8.12 15.81
CA ARG A 106 8.25 9.24 14.93
C ARG A 106 7.17 8.88 13.90
N ILE A 107 6.74 7.62 13.84
CA ILE A 107 5.73 7.19 12.87
C ILE A 107 4.42 7.95 13.11
N ALA A 108 3.93 8.58 12.05
CA ALA A 108 2.62 9.20 11.97
C ALA A 108 1.76 8.62 10.83
N HIS A 109 2.37 8.05 9.79
CA HIS A 109 1.66 7.30 8.74
C HIS A 109 2.39 6.00 8.39
N VAL A 110 1.61 4.92 8.26
CA VAL A 110 2.05 3.61 7.75
C VAL A 110 1.37 3.39 6.41
N LEU A 111 2.14 3.36 5.32
CA LEU A 111 1.61 3.30 3.96
C LEU A 111 2.28 2.18 3.16
N LEU A 112 1.50 1.52 2.29
CA LEU A 112 2.04 0.71 1.20
C LEU A 112 2.61 1.62 0.09
N PRO A 113 3.40 1.10 -0.85
CA PRO A 113 3.99 1.93 -1.91
C PRO A 113 2.94 2.66 -2.76
N HIS A 114 1.82 2.03 -3.08
CA HIS A 114 0.74 2.68 -3.83
C HIS A 114 0.02 3.73 -2.95
N ASP A 115 -0.26 3.41 -1.69
CA ASP A 115 -0.87 4.34 -0.72
C ASP A 115 0.00 5.61 -0.57
N TYR A 116 1.33 5.46 -0.54
CA TYR A 116 2.26 6.59 -0.47
C TYR A 116 2.17 7.52 -1.70
N LEU A 117 2.02 6.97 -2.90
CA LEU A 117 1.84 7.77 -4.10
C LEU A 117 0.49 8.48 -4.08
N ASN A 118 -0.57 7.81 -3.65
CA ASN A 118 -1.88 8.43 -3.45
C ASN A 118 -1.85 9.54 -2.38
N TYR A 119 -1.13 9.32 -1.27
CA TYR A 119 -0.90 10.32 -0.24
C TYR A 119 -0.14 11.53 -0.78
N TRP A 120 0.92 11.31 -1.58
CA TRP A 120 1.64 12.42 -2.20
C TRP A 120 0.77 13.21 -3.18
N LEU A 121 -0.10 12.52 -3.93
CA LEU A 121 -1.01 13.16 -4.88
C LEU A 121 -2.11 13.98 -4.19
N THR A 122 -2.63 13.53 -3.04
CA THR A 122 -3.89 14.04 -2.48
C THR A 122 -3.79 14.60 -1.06
N GLY A 123 -2.70 14.31 -0.35
CA GLY A 123 -2.53 14.57 1.08
C GLY A 123 -3.35 13.64 1.99
N ARG A 124 -4.14 12.71 1.44
CA ARG A 124 -5.01 11.82 2.22
C ARG A 124 -4.35 10.46 2.42
N SER A 125 -4.30 10.01 3.67
CA SER A 125 -3.79 8.70 4.06
C SER A 125 -4.90 7.66 3.96
N CYS A 126 -4.95 6.93 2.84
CA CYS A 126 -5.96 5.90 2.58
C CYS A 126 -5.32 4.62 2.05
N SER A 127 -6.01 3.50 2.26
CA SER A 127 -5.69 2.22 1.65
C SER A 127 -6.98 1.50 1.24
N GLU A 128 -6.94 0.81 0.11
CA GLU A 128 -8.06 -0.01 -0.37
C GLU A 128 -7.90 -1.47 0.08
N TYR A 129 -9.02 -2.19 0.19
CA TYR A 129 -9.06 -3.52 0.82
C TYR A 129 -8.15 -4.55 0.17
N GLY A 130 -7.94 -4.47 -1.14
CA GLY A 130 -7.05 -5.32 -1.90
C GLY A 130 -5.64 -5.24 -1.33
N ASP A 131 -4.95 -4.12 -1.47
CA ASP A 131 -3.55 -4.04 -1.03
C ASP A 131 -3.43 -4.11 0.50
N ALA A 132 -4.42 -3.60 1.24
CA ALA A 132 -4.51 -3.77 2.69
C ALA A 132 -4.46 -5.25 3.12
N SER A 133 -5.03 -6.16 2.31
CA SER A 133 -5.00 -7.60 2.60
C SER A 133 -3.58 -8.19 2.64
N GLY A 134 -2.62 -7.56 1.96
CA GLY A 134 -1.21 -7.94 1.95
C GLY A 134 -0.41 -7.42 3.16
N THR A 135 -1.03 -6.68 4.07
CA THR A 135 -0.30 -6.05 5.19
C THR A 135 0.03 -7.01 6.33
N GLY A 136 -0.77 -8.06 6.51
CA GLY A 136 -0.63 -8.98 7.66
C GLY A 136 -1.18 -8.44 8.99
N TYR A 137 -1.91 -7.31 8.96
CA TYR A 137 -2.69 -6.79 10.09
C TYR A 137 -4.08 -6.31 9.64
N PHE A 138 -4.59 -6.85 8.54
CA PHE A 138 -5.94 -6.66 8.02
C PHE A 138 -6.68 -7.98 8.03
N ASN A 139 -7.90 -8.00 8.56
CA ASN A 139 -8.78 -9.15 8.49
C ASN A 139 -9.60 -9.10 7.19
N VAL A 140 -9.32 -10.02 6.26
CA VAL A 140 -9.94 -10.05 4.94
C VAL A 140 -11.43 -10.39 4.97
N ARG A 141 -11.91 -11.06 6.03
CA ARG A 141 -13.32 -11.48 6.16
C ARG A 141 -14.18 -10.32 6.65
N THR A 142 -13.70 -9.57 7.65
CA THR A 142 -14.41 -8.43 8.22
C THR A 142 -14.11 -7.11 7.50
N ARG A 143 -13.05 -7.08 6.70
CA ARG A 143 -12.50 -5.89 6.02
C ARG A 143 -12.13 -4.77 6.98
N GLN A 144 -11.49 -5.14 8.09
CA GLN A 144 -11.09 -4.22 9.15
C GLN A 144 -9.64 -4.47 9.53
N TRP A 145 -8.98 -3.43 10.03
CA TRP A 145 -7.68 -3.57 10.68
C TRP A 145 -7.77 -4.43 11.94
N ASP A 146 -6.81 -5.34 12.13
CA ASP A 146 -6.64 -6.05 13.39
C ASP A 146 -5.88 -5.17 14.38
N LEU A 147 -6.63 -4.27 15.02
CA LEU A 147 -6.08 -3.32 15.98
C LEU A 147 -5.48 -4.01 17.22
N GLN A 148 -5.91 -5.22 17.54
CA GLN A 148 -5.32 -5.96 18.66
C GLN A 148 -3.91 -6.44 18.30
N LEU A 149 -3.69 -6.97 17.10
CA LEU A 149 -2.37 -7.40 16.64
C LEU A 149 -1.39 -6.23 16.62
N LEU A 150 -1.85 -5.06 16.16
CA LEU A 150 -1.04 -3.84 16.19
C LEU A 150 -0.74 -3.35 17.61
N ARG A 151 -1.68 -3.49 18.56
CA ARG A 151 -1.44 -3.19 19.98
C ARG A 151 -0.47 -4.18 20.64
N ASP A 152 -0.44 -5.42 20.20
CA ASP A 152 0.55 -6.42 20.65
C ASP A 152 1.97 -6.02 20.17
N ILE A 153 2.10 -5.35 19.02
CA ILE A 153 3.35 -4.76 18.53
C ILE A 153 3.61 -3.39 19.18
N ASP A 154 2.59 -2.59 19.43
CA ASP A 154 2.76 -1.24 19.96
C ASP A 154 1.69 -0.91 20.98
N PRO A 155 1.99 -1.17 22.28
CA PRO A 155 1.07 -0.85 23.36
C PRO A 155 0.76 0.64 23.50
N SER A 156 1.58 1.53 22.92
CA SER A 156 1.34 2.98 22.97
C SER A 156 0.19 3.44 22.07
N GLY A 157 -0.23 2.60 21.10
CA GLY A 157 -1.29 2.92 20.15
C GLY A 157 -0.86 3.82 18.98
N ARG A 158 0.44 4.12 18.84
CA ARG A 158 0.97 4.93 17.73
C ARG A 158 0.73 4.27 16.38
N LEU A 159 0.95 2.96 16.25
CA LEU A 159 0.66 2.25 14.99
C LEU A 159 -0.82 2.35 14.63
N GLN A 160 -1.72 2.18 15.60
CA GLN A 160 -3.16 2.31 15.38
C GLN A 160 -3.53 3.73 14.91
N ALA A 161 -2.93 4.77 15.49
CA ALA A 161 -3.15 6.15 15.09
C ALA A 161 -2.55 6.49 13.70
N ALA A 162 -1.53 5.74 13.28
CA ALA A 162 -0.84 5.93 12.01
C ALA A 162 -1.44 5.14 10.83
N LEU A 163 -2.50 4.36 11.07
CA LEU A 163 -3.15 3.59 10.02
C LEU A 163 -3.83 4.49 8.98
N PRO A 164 -3.78 4.11 7.70
CA PRO A 164 -4.57 4.77 6.68
C PRO A 164 -6.05 4.44 6.87
N GLU A 165 -6.91 5.38 6.46
CA GLU A 165 -8.34 5.14 6.36
C GLU A 165 -8.61 4.06 5.31
N LEU A 166 -9.41 3.05 5.65
CA LEU A 166 -9.83 2.03 4.70
C LEU A 166 -10.96 2.57 3.81
N ILE A 167 -10.78 2.45 2.50
CA ILE A 167 -11.77 2.87 1.51
C ILE A 167 -12.17 1.73 0.58
N ASP A 168 -13.40 1.79 0.05
CA ASP A 168 -13.87 0.86 -0.97
C ASP A 168 -13.13 1.05 -2.31
N ALA A 169 -13.04 -0.03 -3.09
CA ALA A 169 -12.37 -0.01 -4.40
C ALA A 169 -12.97 1.01 -5.40
N HIS A 170 -14.25 1.37 -5.27
CA HIS A 170 -14.91 2.36 -6.13
C HIS A 170 -14.84 3.80 -5.59
N ALA A 171 -14.33 3.99 -4.37
CA ALA A 171 -14.16 5.30 -3.78
C ALA A 171 -12.96 6.03 -4.39
N ALA A 172 -13.08 7.35 -4.56
CA ALA A 172 -11.94 8.19 -4.86
C ALA A 172 -11.16 8.49 -3.58
N VAL A 173 -9.83 8.51 -3.67
CA VAL A 173 -8.97 9.03 -2.60
C VAL A 173 -9.25 10.52 -2.43
N GLY A 174 -9.34 11.26 -3.54
CA GLY A 174 -9.61 12.69 -3.54
C GLY A 174 -9.34 13.32 -4.90
N THR A 175 -9.03 14.61 -4.90
CA THR A 175 -8.48 15.30 -6.08
C THR A 175 -6.99 15.53 -5.89
N VAL A 176 -6.26 15.62 -7.00
CA VAL A 176 -4.83 15.96 -6.95
C VAL A 176 -4.64 17.32 -6.28
N LEU A 177 -3.64 17.45 -5.42
CA LEU A 177 -3.26 18.70 -4.79
C LEU A 177 -2.85 19.73 -5.86
N PRO A 178 -3.26 21.01 -5.77
CA PRO A 178 -3.00 22.00 -6.82
C PRO A 178 -1.53 22.12 -7.23
N GLY A 179 -0.60 22.20 -6.27
CA GLY A 179 0.83 22.29 -6.56
C GLY A 179 1.41 21.02 -7.19
N ILE A 180 0.83 19.85 -6.89
CA ILE A 180 1.20 18.59 -7.52
C ILE A 180 0.64 18.49 -8.94
N ALA A 181 -0.60 18.95 -9.15
CA ALA A 181 -1.19 19.02 -10.48
C ALA A 181 -0.40 19.94 -11.42
N GLU A 182 0.02 21.11 -10.93
CA GLU A 182 0.93 22.01 -11.65
C GLU A 182 2.27 21.33 -11.96
N HIS A 183 2.87 20.66 -10.96
CA HIS A 183 4.13 19.95 -11.13
C HIS A 183 4.03 18.82 -12.19
N LEU A 184 2.91 18.10 -12.24
CA LEU A 184 2.65 17.04 -13.21
C LEU A 184 2.19 17.58 -14.58
N GLY A 185 1.72 18.84 -14.63
CA GLY A 185 1.14 19.44 -15.83
C GLY A 185 -0.26 18.92 -16.16
N ILE A 186 -1.07 18.60 -15.15
CA ILE A 186 -2.43 18.04 -15.32
C ILE A 186 -3.52 18.93 -14.71
N ASN A 187 -4.77 18.60 -14.98
CA ASN A 187 -5.95 19.25 -14.42
C ASN A 187 -5.95 19.18 -12.88
N PRO A 188 -6.03 20.32 -12.16
CA PRO A 188 -6.09 20.33 -10.69
C PRO A 188 -7.39 19.76 -10.11
N ARG A 189 -8.41 19.49 -10.96
CA ARG A 189 -9.65 18.81 -10.59
C ARG A 189 -9.64 17.32 -10.89
N ALA A 190 -8.52 16.78 -11.41
CA ALA A 190 -8.39 15.35 -11.68
C ALA A 190 -8.62 14.56 -10.39
N ARG A 191 -9.50 13.55 -10.46
CA ARG A 191 -9.76 12.64 -9.34
C ARG A 191 -8.71 11.55 -9.27
N VAL A 192 -8.29 11.20 -8.07
CA VAL A 192 -7.42 10.05 -7.81
C VAL A 192 -8.30 8.89 -7.34
N SER A 193 -8.33 7.79 -8.10
CA SER A 193 -9.03 6.56 -7.68
C SER A 193 -8.34 5.94 -6.47
N SER A 194 -9.01 5.01 -5.79
CA SER A 194 -8.39 4.09 -4.81
C SER A 194 -7.06 3.50 -5.30
N GLY A 195 -7.01 3.08 -6.58
CA GLY A 195 -5.85 2.36 -7.10
C GLY A 195 -5.78 0.94 -6.54
N GLY A 196 -4.59 0.41 -6.37
CA GLY A 196 -4.39 -0.81 -5.59
C GLY A 196 -3.10 -1.57 -5.89
N GLY A 197 -3.01 -2.77 -5.32
CA GLY A 197 -1.90 -3.69 -5.57
C GLY A 197 -1.82 -4.15 -7.03
N ASP A 198 -0.60 -4.38 -7.53
CA ASP A 198 -0.30 -4.86 -8.89
C ASP A 198 -1.08 -6.12 -9.29
N ASN A 199 -1.24 -7.10 -8.40
CA ASN A 199 -2.02 -8.31 -8.63
C ASN A 199 -3.51 -8.00 -8.91
N MET A 200 -4.11 -7.13 -8.09
CA MET A 200 -5.52 -6.73 -8.20
C MET A 200 -5.74 -5.91 -9.47
N MET A 201 -4.85 -4.96 -9.74
CA MET A 201 -4.90 -4.13 -10.94
C MET A 201 -4.63 -4.95 -12.21
N GLY A 202 -3.78 -5.96 -12.14
CA GLY A 202 -3.55 -6.93 -13.21
C GLY A 202 -4.79 -7.78 -13.50
N ALA A 203 -5.50 -8.25 -12.47
CA ALA A 203 -6.77 -8.95 -12.63
C ALA A 203 -7.84 -8.04 -13.29
N ILE A 204 -7.97 -6.79 -12.84
CA ILE A 204 -8.89 -5.82 -13.45
C ILE A 204 -8.52 -5.53 -14.91
N GLY A 205 -7.24 -5.28 -15.19
CA GLY A 205 -6.74 -4.96 -16.53
C GLY A 205 -6.93 -6.10 -17.54
N THR A 206 -7.06 -7.35 -17.06
CA THR A 206 -7.36 -8.53 -17.88
C THR A 206 -8.85 -8.88 -17.93
N GLY A 207 -9.72 -8.07 -17.30
CA GLY A 207 -11.16 -8.29 -17.27
C GLY A 207 -11.61 -9.36 -16.27
N ASN A 208 -10.73 -9.83 -15.38
CA ASN A 208 -11.08 -10.74 -14.30
C ASN A 208 -11.77 -9.98 -13.15
N ILE A 209 -13.02 -9.60 -13.39
CA ILE A 209 -13.88 -8.82 -12.50
C ILE A 209 -15.26 -9.47 -12.29
N LYS A 210 -15.41 -10.74 -12.67
CA LYS A 210 -16.64 -11.53 -12.54
C LYS A 210 -16.30 -12.96 -12.12
N PRO A 211 -17.15 -13.63 -11.32
CA PRO A 211 -16.92 -15.02 -10.93
C PRO A 211 -16.66 -15.94 -12.13
N GLY A 212 -15.68 -16.82 -12.00
CA GLY A 212 -15.33 -17.82 -13.03
C GLY A 212 -14.30 -17.33 -14.07
N ALA A 213 -13.87 -16.07 -14.01
CA ALA A 213 -12.70 -15.62 -14.77
C ALA A 213 -11.41 -15.99 -14.04
N ILE A 214 -10.37 -16.33 -14.80
CA ILE A 214 -9.05 -16.68 -14.27
C ILE A 214 -8.03 -15.87 -15.06
N THR A 215 -7.12 -15.22 -14.35
CA THR A 215 -5.95 -14.56 -14.93
C THR A 215 -4.71 -15.27 -14.44
N MET A 216 -3.81 -15.59 -15.36
CA MET A 216 -2.54 -16.21 -15.05
C MET A 216 -1.41 -15.32 -15.59
N SER A 217 -0.57 -14.84 -14.68
CA SER A 217 0.65 -14.12 -15.01
C SER A 217 1.82 -15.11 -15.03
N LEU A 218 2.35 -15.41 -16.21
CA LEU A 218 3.47 -16.34 -16.41
C LEU A 218 4.80 -15.58 -16.51
N GLY A 219 5.20 -14.93 -15.41
CA GLY A 219 6.54 -14.35 -15.27
C GLY A 219 7.55 -15.33 -14.68
N SER A 220 8.70 -14.82 -14.25
CA SER A 220 9.73 -15.62 -13.53
C SER A 220 9.17 -16.31 -12.27
N SER A 221 8.16 -15.71 -11.66
CA SER A 221 7.24 -16.34 -10.71
C SER A 221 5.84 -16.34 -11.31
N GLY A 222 5.21 -17.51 -11.38
CA GLY A 222 3.84 -17.62 -11.87
C GLY A 222 2.82 -17.25 -10.79
N THR A 223 1.83 -16.42 -11.14
CA THR A 223 0.74 -16.05 -10.24
C THR A 223 -0.61 -16.31 -10.91
N VAL A 224 -1.57 -16.83 -10.14
CA VAL A 224 -2.95 -17.09 -10.60
C VAL A 224 -3.91 -16.25 -9.77
N TYR A 225 -4.79 -15.52 -10.43
CA TYR A 225 -5.89 -14.76 -9.85
C TYR A 225 -7.21 -15.39 -10.30
N ALA A 226 -8.13 -15.67 -9.38
CA ALA A 226 -9.41 -16.33 -9.64
C ALA A 226 -10.50 -15.81 -8.69
#